data_AF-A0A1F6T7G7-F1
#
_entry.id   AF-A0A1F6T7G7-F1
#
_cell.length_a   1.000
_cell.length_b   1.000
_cell.length_c   1.000
_cell.angle_alpha   90.00
_cell.angle_beta   90.00
_cell.angle_gamma   90.00
#
_symmetry.space_group_name_H-M   'P 1'
#
loop_
_entity.id
_entity.type
_entity.pdbx_description
1 polymer ?
#
loop_
_entity_poly.entity_id
_entity_poly.type
_entity_poly.pdbx_seq_one_letter_code
_entity_poly.pdbx_strand_id
1 'polypeptide(L)'
;MNESCDNCHGTTTFLGARFNHGAVAPGSCATCHNGTRAAGKPNDAAHQHTAACDQCHNTSTFLGARFNHTVAGVAPGSCATCHGTGGGARTKVPVPHYAGSCDNCHNTNTFVGAKFDHSAVTPGTCTTCHGTGGTAKTKVPVPHFSGSCDLCHTTSAFTPNRSYTHISAFYKAHNSGAQCYDCHTSHTNVANWPSSTYKPDCAGCHATKYKPDKHKKYGSVLYTVSELRNCAGSCHEYTDSTLTTISKTRNSKHRSTDGGF
;
A
#
# COMPACT_ATOMS: atom_id res chain seq x y z
N MET A 1 26.97 23.73 49.07
CA MET A 1 27.50 24.14 47.75
C MET A 1 28.63 25.10 48.01
N ASN A 2 29.84 24.74 47.59
CA ASN A 2 30.95 25.67 47.43
C ASN A 2 31.10 25.91 45.92
N GLU A 3 30.06 26.51 45.33
CA GLU A 3 30.08 26.90 43.91
C GLU A 3 30.85 28.21 43.79
N SER A 4 31.63 28.39 42.72
CA SER A 4 32.38 29.64 42.52
C SER A 4 31.41 30.83 42.51
N CYS A 5 31.75 31.90 43.25
CA CYS A 5 30.97 33.12 43.30
C CYS A 5 30.72 33.71 41.89
N ASP A 6 31.61 33.42 40.95
CA ASP A 6 31.56 33.88 39.55
C ASP A 6 30.39 33.28 38.76
N ASN A 7 29.76 32.19 39.23
CA ASN A 7 28.57 31.59 38.60
C ASN A 7 27.31 32.46 38.78
N CYS A 8 27.33 33.38 39.74
CA CYS A 8 26.21 34.24 40.12
C CYS A 8 26.55 35.73 40.06
N HIS A 9 27.80 36.09 40.36
CA HIS A 9 28.26 37.48 40.49
C HIS A 9 29.24 37.84 39.38
N GLY A 10 29.10 39.06 38.85
CA GLY A 10 30.13 39.68 38.03
C GLY A 10 31.22 40.29 38.91
N THR A 11 32.44 40.39 38.38
CA THR A 11 33.61 40.95 39.10
C THR A 11 33.54 42.48 39.30
N THR A 12 32.60 43.15 38.62
CA THR A 12 32.44 44.62 38.64
C THR A 12 31.27 45.12 39.48
N THR A 13 30.22 44.31 39.67
CA THR A 13 29.08 44.63 40.55
C THR A 13 28.55 43.35 41.20
N PHE A 14 28.58 43.30 42.54
CA PHE A 14 28.09 42.14 43.30
C PHE A 14 26.57 42.12 43.48
N LEU A 15 25.92 43.27 43.29
CA LEU A 15 24.47 43.45 43.35
C LEU A 15 23.79 42.94 42.07
N GLY A 16 22.64 42.28 42.22
CA GLY A 16 21.81 41.82 41.09
C GLY A 16 22.22 40.49 40.47
N ALA A 17 22.83 39.59 41.27
CA ALA A 17 23.26 38.27 40.84
C ALA A 17 22.17 37.52 40.05
N ARG A 18 22.54 36.98 38.90
CA ARG A 18 21.67 36.17 38.04
C ARG A 18 22.32 34.82 37.84
N PHE A 19 21.62 33.76 38.22
CA PHE A 19 22.09 32.40 38.01
C PHE A 19 21.88 31.97 36.55
N ASN A 20 22.94 31.49 35.90
CA ASN A 20 22.85 30.92 34.56
C ASN A 20 22.52 29.42 34.62
N HIS A 21 21.32 29.07 34.19
CA HIS A 21 20.88 27.67 34.15
C HIS A 21 21.52 26.84 33.02
N GLY A 22 22.24 27.45 32.09
CA GLY A 22 22.84 26.76 30.93
C GLY A 22 23.94 25.75 31.27
N ALA A 23 24.58 25.89 32.44
CA ALA A 23 25.62 24.97 32.92
C ALA A 23 25.07 23.87 33.86
N VAL A 24 23.76 23.86 34.13
CA VAL A 24 23.15 22.89 35.04
C VAL A 24 23.05 21.54 34.34
N ALA A 25 23.57 20.49 34.99
CA ALA A 25 23.49 19.14 34.48
C ALA A 25 22.02 18.66 34.41
N PRO A 26 21.60 17.97 33.34
CA PRO A 26 20.29 17.31 33.26
C PRO A 26 20.03 16.42 34.48
N GLY A 27 18.77 16.32 34.94
CA GLY A 27 18.38 15.54 36.11
C GLY A 27 18.69 16.19 37.48
N SER A 28 19.45 17.28 37.54
CA SER A 28 19.88 17.88 38.82
C SER A 28 18.96 18.97 39.36
N CYS A 29 17.87 19.31 38.66
CA CYS A 29 17.00 20.45 38.98
C CYS A 29 16.45 20.40 40.43
N ALA A 30 16.08 19.22 40.89
CA ALA A 30 15.51 18.99 42.22
C ALA A 30 16.51 19.24 43.38
N THR A 31 17.82 19.31 43.09
CA THR A 31 18.83 19.64 44.12
C THR A 31 18.68 21.08 44.63
N CYS A 32 18.18 21.98 43.78
CA CYS A 32 17.94 23.39 44.10
C CYS A 32 16.43 23.69 44.20
N HIS A 33 15.61 23.16 43.30
CA HIS A 33 14.15 23.33 43.29
C HIS A 33 13.45 22.30 44.19
N ASN A 34 13.69 22.39 45.49
CA ASN A 34 13.17 21.46 46.51
C ASN A 34 12.13 22.07 47.46
N GLY A 35 11.73 23.32 47.24
CA GLY A 35 10.78 24.03 48.12
C GLY A 35 11.42 24.71 49.32
N THR A 36 12.72 24.48 49.59
CA THR A 36 13.48 25.17 50.64
C THR A 36 14.50 26.14 50.08
N ARG A 37 15.30 25.72 49.08
CA ARG A 37 16.34 26.58 48.46
C ARG A 37 15.79 27.46 47.34
N ALA A 38 14.94 26.88 46.51
CA ALA A 38 14.17 27.57 45.49
C ALA A 38 12.77 26.95 45.42
N ALA A 39 11.84 27.67 44.78
CA ALA A 39 10.48 27.17 44.56
C ALA A 39 10.56 25.76 43.94
N GLY A 40 9.92 24.80 44.61
CA GLY A 40 9.89 23.41 44.19
C GLY A 40 8.92 23.15 43.05
N LYS A 41 8.79 21.87 42.72
CA LYS A 41 7.79 21.41 41.74
C LYS A 41 6.37 21.81 42.19
N PRO A 42 5.53 22.39 41.32
CA PRO A 42 4.12 22.64 41.64
C PRO A 42 3.40 21.37 42.09
N ASN A 43 2.46 21.51 43.04
CA ASN A 43 1.60 20.41 43.46
C ASN A 43 0.30 20.41 42.65
N ASP A 44 0.40 20.10 41.36
CA ASP A 44 -0.75 19.96 40.45
C ASP A 44 -0.69 18.62 39.70
N ALA A 45 -1.80 18.25 39.06
CA ALA A 45 -1.92 16.98 38.35
C ALA A 45 -0.90 16.82 37.20
N ALA A 46 -0.43 17.91 36.58
CA ALA A 46 0.58 17.85 35.52
C ALA A 46 1.97 17.54 36.07
N HIS A 47 2.19 17.80 37.35
CA HIS A 47 3.46 17.62 38.05
C HIS A 47 3.44 16.41 39.02
N GLN A 48 2.34 15.67 39.11
CA GLN A 48 2.25 14.42 39.89
C GLN A 48 2.85 13.21 39.15
N HIS A 49 4.13 13.31 38.79
CA HIS A 49 4.94 12.24 38.20
C HIS A 49 6.40 12.31 38.68
N THR A 50 7.16 11.22 38.54
CA THR A 50 8.57 11.11 38.99
C THR A 50 9.60 11.44 37.91
N ALA A 51 9.18 11.71 36.67
CA ALA A 51 10.09 12.08 35.60
C ALA A 51 10.94 13.32 35.94
N ALA A 52 12.20 13.31 35.48
CA ALA A 52 13.14 14.40 35.63
C ALA A 52 12.63 15.66 34.92
N CYS A 53 12.95 16.83 35.48
CA CYS A 53 12.39 18.11 35.00
C CYS A 53 12.78 18.41 33.55
N ASP A 54 14.01 18.04 33.15
CA ASP A 54 14.59 18.21 31.82
C ASP A 54 13.92 17.35 30.74
N GLN A 55 13.11 16.35 31.12
CA GLN A 55 12.27 15.63 30.17
C GLN A 55 11.11 16.49 29.63
N CYS A 56 10.73 17.57 30.33
CA CYS A 56 9.62 18.44 29.93
C CYS A 56 10.02 19.92 29.79
N HIS A 57 10.95 20.38 30.63
CA HIS A 57 11.38 21.77 30.70
C HIS A 57 12.77 21.92 30.10
N ASN A 58 13.02 23.04 29.44
CA ASN A 58 14.37 23.46 29.10
C ASN A 58 14.72 24.75 29.86
N THR A 59 16.01 25.01 30.01
CA THR A 59 16.53 26.12 30.82
C THR A 59 16.36 27.49 30.17
N SER A 60 16.16 27.54 28.85
CA SER A 60 15.98 28.78 28.07
C SER A 60 14.52 29.26 27.99
N THR A 61 13.56 28.34 28.00
CA THR A 61 12.12 28.59 27.92
C THR A 61 11.41 27.64 28.89
N PHE A 62 11.60 27.88 30.19
CA PHE A 62 11.07 27.00 31.23
C PHE A 62 9.53 26.94 31.24
N LEU A 63 8.88 28.04 30.87
CA LEU A 63 7.43 28.12 30.67
C LEU A 63 7.03 27.46 29.34
N GLY A 64 5.91 26.73 29.34
CA GLY A 64 5.42 26.02 28.15
C GLY A 64 6.07 24.65 27.95
N ALA A 65 6.31 23.93 29.05
CA ALA A 65 6.92 22.60 29.07
C ALA A 65 6.29 21.63 28.06
N ARG A 66 7.14 20.89 27.35
CA ARG A 66 6.74 19.85 26.39
C ARG A 66 7.60 18.63 26.63
N PHE A 67 6.95 17.47 26.75
CA PHE A 67 7.65 16.21 26.90
C PHE A 67 8.57 15.94 25.71
N ASN A 68 9.83 15.67 25.99
CA ASN A 68 10.88 15.37 25.04
C ASN A 68 11.18 13.87 25.07
N HIS A 69 10.68 13.15 24.06
CA HIS A 69 10.85 11.72 23.92
C HIS A 69 12.33 11.27 23.86
N THR A 70 13.21 12.10 23.29
CA THR A 70 14.64 11.79 23.16
C THR A 70 15.35 11.90 24.50
N VAL A 71 15.13 12.98 25.25
CA VAL A 71 15.72 13.18 26.59
C VAL A 71 15.18 12.13 27.57
N ALA A 72 13.91 11.77 27.45
CA ALA A 72 13.30 10.71 28.24
C ALA A 72 13.75 9.29 27.83
N GLY A 73 14.52 9.14 26.75
CA GLY A 73 15.02 7.85 26.29
C GLY A 73 13.91 6.87 25.88
N VAL A 74 12.81 7.38 25.31
CA VAL A 74 11.69 6.53 24.89
C VAL A 74 12.14 5.59 23.79
N ALA A 75 12.15 4.29 24.08
CA ALA A 75 12.57 3.27 23.13
C ALA A 75 11.53 3.08 22.01
N PRO A 76 11.97 2.78 20.77
CA PRO A 76 11.07 2.31 19.72
C PRO A 76 10.19 1.15 20.20
N GLY A 77 8.94 1.11 19.75
CA GLY A 77 7.95 0.09 20.10
C GLY A 77 7.24 0.31 21.44
N SER A 78 7.71 1.23 22.28
CA SER A 78 7.10 1.49 23.60
C SER A 78 5.96 2.53 23.58
N CYS A 79 5.65 3.11 22.42
CA CYS A 79 4.73 4.26 22.29
C CYS A 79 3.34 3.98 22.87
N ALA A 80 2.83 2.75 22.68
CA ALA A 80 1.51 2.34 23.14
C ALA A 80 1.36 2.34 24.67
N THR A 81 2.46 2.24 25.42
CA THR A 81 2.44 2.27 26.89
C THR A 81 1.96 3.62 27.43
N CYS A 82 2.21 4.71 26.69
CA CYS A 82 1.75 6.06 27.06
C CYS A 82 0.59 6.55 26.20
N HIS A 83 0.60 6.29 24.89
CA HIS A 83 -0.39 6.80 23.93
C HIS A 83 -1.60 5.88 23.70
N GLY A 84 -1.58 4.65 24.24
CA GLY A 84 -2.69 3.71 24.16
C GLY A 84 -3.88 4.06 25.07
N THR A 85 -4.90 3.21 25.02
CA THR A 85 -6.06 3.27 25.92
C THR A 85 -5.60 3.09 27.37
N GLY A 86 -5.84 4.09 28.22
CA GLY A 86 -5.40 4.08 29.63
C GLY A 86 -3.96 4.55 29.88
N GLY A 87 -3.18 4.87 28.84
CA GLY A 87 -1.84 5.43 29.02
C GLY A 87 -1.84 6.89 29.52
N GLY A 88 -0.71 7.37 30.02
CA GLY A 88 -0.56 8.71 30.61
C GLY A 88 -0.46 9.88 29.63
N ALA A 89 -0.35 9.64 28.31
CA ALA A 89 -0.18 10.71 27.35
C ALA A 89 -1.47 11.49 27.10
N ARG A 90 -1.34 12.81 26.87
CA ARG A 90 -2.46 13.70 26.53
C ARG A 90 -3.08 13.37 25.16
N THR A 91 -2.24 12.99 24.19
CA THR A 91 -2.70 12.55 22.87
C THR A 91 -2.90 11.05 22.86
N LYS A 92 -4.02 10.60 22.30
CA LYS A 92 -4.34 9.18 22.15
C LYS A 92 -4.17 8.73 20.70
N VAL A 93 -3.91 7.44 20.53
CA VAL A 93 -3.93 6.80 19.20
C VAL A 93 -5.36 6.84 18.65
N PRO A 94 -5.59 7.40 17.44
CA PRO A 94 -6.90 7.36 16.79
C PRO A 94 -7.38 5.92 16.55
N VAL A 95 -8.69 5.73 16.38
CA VAL A 95 -9.27 4.43 15.99
C VAL A 95 -10.17 4.67 14.77
N PRO A 96 -10.05 3.88 13.68
CA PRO A 96 -9.14 2.74 13.50
C PRO A 96 -7.68 3.16 13.21
N HIS A 97 -6.73 2.35 13.65
CA HIS A 97 -5.29 2.54 13.42
C HIS A 97 -4.57 1.20 13.28
N TYR A 98 -3.47 1.17 12.52
CA TYR A 98 -2.58 0.01 12.43
C TYR A 98 -2.07 -0.39 13.83
N ALA A 99 -2.21 -1.68 14.18
CA ALA A 99 -1.88 -2.19 15.52
C ALA A 99 -0.40 -2.58 15.70
N GLY A 100 0.40 -2.56 14.63
CA GLY A 100 1.82 -2.88 14.72
C GLY A 100 2.66 -1.72 15.25
N SER A 101 3.99 -1.83 15.10
CA SER A 101 4.93 -0.86 15.67
C SER A 101 4.69 0.54 15.10
N CYS A 102 4.63 1.54 15.98
CA CYS A 102 4.41 2.94 15.62
C CYS A 102 5.57 3.49 14.79
N ASP A 103 6.79 3.01 15.03
CA ASP A 103 8.02 3.45 14.37
C ASP A 103 8.07 3.08 12.89
N ASN A 104 7.19 2.18 12.43
CA ASN A 104 7.04 1.87 11.01
C ASN A 104 6.50 3.06 10.20
N CYS A 105 5.88 4.05 10.87
CA CYS A 105 5.23 5.19 10.25
C CYS A 105 5.62 6.53 10.85
N HIS A 106 5.79 6.58 12.17
CA HIS A 106 5.95 7.81 12.94
C HIS A 106 7.39 7.95 13.43
N ASN A 107 7.81 9.21 13.57
CA ASN A 107 8.95 9.57 14.40
C ASN A 107 8.49 10.58 15.46
N THR A 108 9.30 10.76 16.50
CA THR A 108 8.98 11.59 17.66
C THR A 108 9.04 13.10 17.38
N ASN A 109 9.63 13.53 16.26
CA ASN A 109 9.83 14.93 15.89
C ASN A 109 8.71 15.47 14.97
N THR A 110 8.28 14.66 14.00
CA THR A 110 7.24 14.97 13.02
C THR A 110 6.20 13.86 13.05
N PHE A 111 5.41 13.81 14.12
CA PHE A 111 4.41 12.76 14.30
C PHE A 111 3.29 12.82 13.23
N VAL A 112 3.03 14.02 12.69
CA VAL A 112 2.08 14.24 11.59
C VAL A 112 2.72 13.89 10.24
N GLY A 113 1.95 13.28 9.34
CA GLY A 113 2.41 12.93 7.99
C GLY A 113 3.11 11.57 7.92
N ALA A 114 2.71 10.63 8.77
CA ALA A 114 3.23 9.28 8.82
C ALA A 114 3.34 8.63 7.43
N LYS A 115 4.49 8.03 7.14
CA LYS A 115 4.75 7.30 5.89
C LYS A 115 5.02 5.85 6.24
N PHE A 116 4.22 4.94 5.72
CA PHE A 116 4.43 3.51 5.91
C PHE A 116 5.38 2.97 4.83
N ASP A 117 6.45 2.31 5.25
CA ASP A 117 7.31 1.57 4.35
C ASP A 117 6.72 0.17 4.08
N HIS A 118 6.47 -0.12 2.80
CA HIS A 118 5.93 -1.39 2.36
C HIS A 118 7.01 -2.47 2.12
N SER A 119 8.31 -2.15 2.31
CA SER A 119 9.43 -3.06 2.05
C SER A 119 9.38 -4.36 2.86
N ALA A 120 8.82 -4.30 4.07
CA ALA A 120 8.68 -5.45 4.97
C ALA A 120 7.28 -6.11 4.90
N VAL A 121 6.41 -5.69 3.97
CA VAL A 121 5.08 -6.31 3.81
C VAL A 121 5.22 -7.63 3.08
N THR A 122 4.73 -8.71 3.70
CA THR A 122 4.66 -10.02 3.07
C THR A 122 3.71 -9.99 1.87
N PRO A 123 4.13 -10.46 0.68
CA PRO A 123 3.24 -10.60 -0.47
C PRO A 123 1.96 -11.39 -0.12
N GLY A 124 0.82 -10.97 -0.67
CA GLY A 124 -0.49 -11.58 -0.48
C GLY A 124 -1.25 -11.06 0.76
N THR A 125 -0.64 -10.22 1.59
CA THR A 125 -1.27 -9.71 2.83
C THR A 125 -1.90 -8.32 2.70
N CYS A 126 -1.93 -7.74 1.49
CA CYS A 126 -2.36 -6.36 1.26
C CYS A 126 -3.77 -6.06 1.77
N THR A 127 -4.68 -7.04 1.68
CA THR A 127 -6.09 -6.91 2.10
C THR A 127 -6.27 -6.78 3.60
N THR A 128 -5.28 -7.20 4.41
CA THR A 128 -5.30 -7.01 5.87
C THR A 128 -5.36 -5.54 6.26
N CYS A 129 -4.79 -4.65 5.43
CA CYS A 129 -4.77 -3.21 5.65
C CYS A 129 -5.68 -2.46 4.68
N HIS A 130 -5.69 -2.83 3.39
CA HIS A 130 -6.43 -2.12 2.33
C HIS A 130 -7.83 -2.66 2.05
N GLY A 131 -8.23 -3.78 2.67
CA GLY A 131 -9.56 -4.35 2.53
C GLY A 131 -10.65 -3.60 3.32
N THR A 132 -11.87 -4.11 3.22
CA THR A 132 -13.02 -3.68 4.04
C THR A 132 -12.70 -3.89 5.52
N GLY A 133 -12.83 -2.84 6.34
CA GLY A 133 -12.48 -2.88 7.76
C GLY A 133 -10.98 -2.80 8.07
N GLY A 134 -10.10 -2.77 7.05
CA GLY A 134 -8.67 -2.56 7.25
C GLY A 134 -8.34 -1.12 7.70
N THR A 135 -7.09 -0.89 8.08
CA THR A 135 -6.63 0.38 8.68
C THR A 135 -6.02 1.37 7.68
N ALA A 136 -5.77 0.94 6.44
CA ALA A 136 -5.18 1.81 5.43
C ALA A 136 -6.16 2.92 4.98
N LYS A 137 -5.59 4.09 4.71
CA LYS A 137 -6.31 5.27 4.19
C LYS A 137 -6.87 5.01 2.78
N THR A 138 -6.11 4.32 1.94
CA THR A 138 -6.56 3.89 0.61
C THR A 138 -7.22 2.52 0.70
N LYS A 139 -8.35 2.37 0.03
CA LYS A 139 -9.07 1.09 -0.07
C LYS A 139 -8.92 0.51 -1.46
N VAL A 140 -9.10 -0.81 -1.56
CA VAL A 140 -9.20 -1.49 -2.86
C VAL A 140 -10.40 -0.89 -3.62
N PRO A 141 -10.21 -0.35 -4.83
CA PRO A 141 -11.31 0.16 -5.64
C PRO A 141 -12.32 -0.95 -5.96
N VAL A 142 -13.58 -0.58 -6.18
CA VAL A 142 -14.60 -1.50 -6.69
C VAL A 142 -15.13 -0.90 -8.00
N PRO A 143 -15.15 -1.65 -9.12
CA PRO A 143 -14.80 -3.07 -9.24
C PRO A 143 -13.29 -3.39 -9.28
N HIS A 144 -12.88 -4.56 -8.77
CA HIS A 144 -11.50 -5.05 -8.82
C HIS A 144 -11.47 -6.58 -8.89
N PHE A 145 -10.45 -7.14 -9.54
CA PHE A 145 -10.21 -8.58 -9.62
C PHE A 145 -9.96 -9.21 -8.24
N SER A 146 -10.48 -10.40 -8.00
CA SER A 146 -10.06 -11.22 -6.86
C SER A 146 -8.70 -11.89 -7.12
N GLY A 147 -7.86 -11.97 -6.09
CA GLY A 147 -6.53 -12.59 -6.17
C GLY A 147 -5.48 -11.85 -5.35
N SER A 148 -4.25 -12.36 -5.37
CA SER A 148 -3.12 -11.68 -4.74
C SER A 148 -2.82 -10.39 -5.48
N CYS A 149 -2.72 -9.28 -4.75
CA CYS A 149 -2.50 -7.95 -5.33
C CYS A 149 -1.15 -7.89 -6.07
N ASP A 150 -0.14 -8.62 -5.57
CA ASP A 150 1.23 -8.61 -6.11
C ASP A 150 1.36 -9.27 -7.50
N LEU A 151 0.28 -9.91 -7.99
CA LEU A 151 0.23 -10.39 -9.38
C LEU A 151 0.16 -9.24 -10.38
N CYS A 152 -0.42 -8.11 -9.97
CA CYS A 152 -0.69 -6.97 -10.85
C CYS A 152 -0.06 -5.68 -10.34
N HIS A 153 0.07 -5.51 -9.03
CA HIS A 153 0.55 -4.29 -8.40
C HIS A 153 1.94 -4.50 -7.80
N THR A 154 2.69 -3.41 -7.69
CA THR A 154 3.92 -3.39 -6.90
C THR A 154 3.77 -2.38 -5.77
N THR A 155 4.55 -2.54 -4.70
CA THR A 155 4.55 -1.62 -3.56
C THR A 155 5.08 -0.23 -3.92
N SER A 156 5.89 -0.10 -4.98
CA SER A 156 6.42 1.16 -5.50
C SER A 156 5.53 1.83 -6.54
N ALA A 157 4.75 1.05 -7.30
CA ALA A 157 3.77 1.53 -8.27
C ALA A 157 2.49 0.69 -8.20
N PHE A 158 1.45 1.28 -7.59
CA PHE A 158 0.13 0.65 -7.42
C PHE A 158 -0.82 0.92 -8.60
N THR A 159 -0.23 1.06 -9.79
CA THR A 159 -0.93 1.02 -11.07
C THR A 159 -0.79 -0.40 -11.62
N PRO A 160 -1.86 -1.00 -12.17
CA PRO A 160 -1.77 -2.35 -12.75
C PRO A 160 -0.60 -2.42 -13.73
N ASN A 161 0.35 -3.30 -13.44
CA ASN A 161 1.48 -3.56 -14.31
C ASN A 161 0.96 -4.11 -15.64
N ARG A 162 1.32 -3.46 -16.74
CA ARG A 162 0.99 -3.91 -18.09
C ARG A 162 1.68 -5.22 -18.49
N SER A 163 2.52 -5.77 -17.61
CA SER A 163 3.36 -6.96 -17.85
C SER A 163 2.79 -8.26 -17.25
N TYR A 164 1.53 -8.27 -16.77
CA TYR A 164 0.90 -9.53 -16.35
C TYR A 164 0.93 -10.55 -17.49
N THR A 165 1.57 -11.68 -17.25
CA THR A 165 1.61 -12.80 -18.18
C THR A 165 0.59 -13.84 -17.74
N HIS A 166 -0.32 -14.21 -18.64
CA HIS A 166 -1.29 -15.25 -18.36
C HIS A 166 -0.58 -16.58 -18.10
N ILE A 167 -0.98 -17.26 -17.03
CA ILE A 167 -0.46 -18.58 -16.64
C ILE A 167 -1.23 -19.74 -17.31
N SER A 168 -2.40 -19.46 -17.89
CA SER A 168 -3.25 -20.48 -18.51
C SER A 168 -2.70 -20.90 -19.87
N ALA A 169 -2.53 -22.20 -20.10
CA ALA A 169 -2.16 -22.76 -21.40
C ALA A 169 -3.19 -22.48 -22.51
N PHE A 170 -4.43 -22.15 -22.13
CA PHE A 170 -5.51 -21.79 -23.04
C PHE A 170 -5.46 -20.34 -23.51
N TYR A 171 -4.70 -19.48 -22.81
CA TYR A 171 -4.54 -18.10 -23.25
C TYR A 171 -3.75 -18.05 -24.56
N LYS A 172 -4.29 -17.33 -25.54
CA LYS A 172 -3.58 -16.91 -26.75
C LYS A 172 -3.41 -15.40 -26.71
N ALA A 173 -2.25 -14.93 -27.15
CA ALA A 173 -1.98 -13.50 -27.24
C ALA A 173 -2.99 -12.84 -28.19
N HIS A 174 -3.70 -11.83 -27.70
CA HIS A 174 -4.57 -10.98 -28.50
C HIS A 174 -3.84 -9.69 -28.87
N ASN A 175 -4.38 -8.93 -29.82
CA ASN A 175 -3.87 -7.60 -30.13
C ASN A 175 -3.88 -6.68 -28.87
N SER A 176 -3.07 -5.62 -28.89
CA SER A 176 -2.86 -4.73 -27.74
C SER A 176 -4.11 -3.93 -27.31
N GLY A 177 -5.22 -4.06 -28.02
CA GLY A 177 -6.50 -3.44 -27.68
C GLY A 177 -7.33 -4.26 -26.70
N ALA A 178 -7.08 -5.56 -26.55
CA ALA A 178 -7.81 -6.42 -25.62
C ALA A 178 -7.39 -6.12 -24.17
N GLN A 179 -8.37 -5.76 -23.36
CA GLN A 179 -8.22 -5.48 -21.94
C GLN A 179 -8.70 -6.68 -21.10
N CYS A 180 -8.28 -6.75 -19.84
CA CYS A 180 -8.60 -7.89 -18.97
C CYS A 180 -10.12 -8.12 -18.86
N TYR A 181 -10.91 -7.04 -18.77
CA TYR A 181 -12.36 -7.13 -18.62
C TYR A 181 -13.08 -7.61 -19.88
N ASP A 182 -12.44 -7.59 -21.05
CA ASP A 182 -13.02 -8.14 -22.29
C ASP A 182 -13.19 -9.66 -22.20
N CYS A 183 -12.32 -10.31 -21.42
CA CYS A 183 -12.40 -11.74 -21.14
C CYS A 183 -12.98 -12.02 -19.74
N HIS A 184 -12.72 -11.16 -18.76
CA HIS A 184 -13.04 -11.40 -17.36
C HIS A 184 -14.13 -10.46 -16.81
N THR A 185 -15.37 -10.72 -17.19
CA THR A 185 -16.52 -9.84 -16.87
C THR A 185 -17.10 -10.04 -15.46
N SER A 186 -16.66 -11.04 -14.71
CA SER A 186 -17.23 -11.41 -13.40
C SER A 186 -16.38 -10.99 -12.20
N HIS A 187 -15.39 -10.12 -12.40
CA HIS A 187 -14.38 -9.74 -11.37
C HIS A 187 -13.58 -10.92 -10.82
N THR A 188 -13.54 -12.03 -11.56
CA THR A 188 -12.75 -13.21 -11.24
C THR A 188 -11.68 -13.43 -12.31
N ASN A 189 -10.68 -14.23 -11.97
CA ASN A 189 -9.69 -14.72 -12.92
C ASN A 189 -10.24 -15.77 -13.91
N VAL A 190 -11.54 -16.08 -13.86
CA VAL A 190 -12.19 -16.99 -14.78
C VAL A 190 -12.66 -16.20 -16.00
N ALA A 191 -12.18 -16.60 -17.19
CA ALA A 191 -12.66 -16.00 -18.43
C ALA A 191 -14.13 -16.38 -18.63
N ASN A 192 -14.95 -15.39 -18.99
CA ASN A 192 -16.31 -15.61 -19.43
C ASN A 192 -16.28 -16.04 -20.90
N TRP A 193 -16.93 -17.16 -21.18
CA TRP A 193 -17.03 -17.71 -22.53
C TRP A 193 -18.51 -17.71 -22.92
N PRO A 194 -18.94 -16.75 -23.75
CA PRO A 194 -20.33 -16.65 -24.18
C PRO A 194 -20.89 -17.96 -24.77
N SER A 195 -20.05 -18.73 -25.46
CA SER A 195 -20.40 -20.04 -26.02
C SER A 195 -19.56 -21.15 -25.37
N SER A 196 -20.03 -21.65 -24.23
CA SER A 196 -19.30 -22.65 -23.43
C SER A 196 -19.03 -23.96 -24.17
N THR A 197 -19.87 -24.33 -25.15
CA THR A 197 -19.72 -25.52 -26.00
C THR A 197 -18.45 -25.52 -26.84
N TYR A 198 -17.88 -24.35 -27.14
CA TYR A 198 -16.68 -24.22 -27.97
C TYR A 198 -15.42 -23.92 -27.15
N LYS A 199 -15.47 -24.00 -25.81
CA LYS A 199 -14.27 -23.88 -24.97
C LYS A 199 -13.27 -25.00 -25.31
N PRO A 200 -11.95 -24.74 -25.37
CA PRO A 200 -11.24 -23.46 -25.15
C PRO A 200 -10.92 -22.70 -26.46
N ASP A 201 -11.61 -23.00 -27.55
CA ASP A 201 -11.27 -22.55 -28.89
C ASP A 201 -11.80 -21.13 -29.18
N CYS A 202 -11.32 -20.49 -30.25
CA CYS A 202 -11.69 -19.12 -30.63
C CYS A 202 -13.21 -18.91 -30.73
N ALA A 203 -13.94 -19.91 -31.23
CA ALA A 203 -15.39 -19.87 -31.34
C ALA A 203 -16.10 -19.70 -29.98
N GLY A 204 -15.47 -20.04 -28.86
CA GLY A 204 -16.06 -19.82 -27.53
C GLY A 204 -16.39 -18.36 -27.23
N CYS A 205 -15.69 -17.42 -27.86
CA CYS A 205 -15.96 -15.98 -27.78
C CYS A 205 -16.44 -15.39 -29.10
N HIS A 206 -15.99 -15.92 -30.24
CA HIS A 206 -16.21 -15.32 -31.56
C HIS A 206 -17.32 -15.98 -32.38
N ALA A 207 -18.00 -17.03 -31.89
CA ALA A 207 -19.07 -17.72 -32.64
C ALA A 207 -20.18 -16.77 -33.12
N THR A 208 -20.51 -15.74 -32.35
CA THR A 208 -21.54 -14.75 -32.71
C THR A 208 -21.14 -13.82 -33.85
N LYS A 209 -19.84 -13.74 -34.16
CA LYS A 209 -19.29 -12.96 -35.28
C LYS A 209 -19.06 -13.80 -36.52
N TYR A 210 -19.25 -15.12 -36.44
CA TYR A 210 -19.06 -16.01 -37.56
C TYR A 210 -20.05 -15.70 -38.69
N LYS A 211 -19.53 -15.60 -39.90
CA LYS A 211 -20.29 -15.34 -41.13
C LYS A 211 -20.19 -16.56 -42.04
N PRO A 212 -21.20 -17.45 -42.08
CA PRO A 212 -21.14 -18.69 -42.86
C PRO A 212 -20.86 -18.44 -44.34
N ASP A 213 -21.42 -17.37 -44.91
CA ASP A 213 -21.28 -17.00 -46.33
C ASP A 213 -19.81 -16.76 -46.76
N LYS A 214 -18.92 -16.46 -45.80
CA LYS A 214 -17.49 -16.23 -46.07
C LYS A 214 -16.65 -17.51 -46.00
N HIS A 215 -17.24 -18.63 -45.57
CA HIS A 215 -16.54 -19.87 -45.26
C HIS A 215 -17.06 -21.03 -46.11
N LYS A 216 -16.77 -20.97 -47.40
CA LYS A 216 -17.15 -22.01 -48.36
C LYS A 216 -16.29 -23.27 -48.16
N LYS A 217 -16.91 -24.44 -48.31
CA LYS A 217 -16.26 -25.75 -48.26
C LYS A 217 -16.07 -26.33 -49.67
N TYR A 218 -17.14 -26.43 -50.44
CA TYR A 218 -17.15 -26.77 -51.89
C TYR A 218 -18.53 -26.39 -52.46
N GLY A 219 -18.66 -26.19 -53.77
CA GLY A 219 -19.98 -26.00 -54.41
C GLY A 219 -20.82 -24.87 -53.79
N SER A 220 -21.91 -25.17 -53.10
CA SER A 220 -22.69 -24.25 -52.26
C SER A 220 -22.64 -24.58 -50.76
N VAL A 221 -21.87 -25.61 -50.40
CA VAL A 221 -21.72 -26.09 -49.02
C VAL A 221 -20.76 -25.18 -48.27
N LEU A 222 -21.18 -24.75 -47.08
CA LEU A 222 -20.44 -23.86 -46.20
C LEU A 222 -19.97 -24.64 -44.97
N TYR A 223 -18.85 -24.21 -44.40
CA TYR A 223 -18.42 -24.69 -43.11
C TYR A 223 -19.33 -24.19 -42.00
N THR A 224 -19.42 -24.98 -40.94
CA THR A 224 -20.03 -24.58 -39.67
C THR A 224 -18.99 -24.01 -38.70
N VAL A 225 -19.46 -23.24 -37.71
CA VAL A 225 -18.61 -22.79 -36.58
C VAL A 225 -17.94 -23.98 -35.89
N SER A 226 -18.63 -25.11 -35.77
CA SER A 226 -18.10 -26.30 -35.11
C SER A 226 -16.91 -26.90 -35.85
N GLU A 227 -16.94 -26.91 -37.18
CA GLU A 227 -15.84 -27.37 -38.04
C GLU A 227 -14.66 -26.40 -38.03
N LEU A 228 -14.91 -25.09 -37.86
CA LEU A 228 -13.90 -24.03 -37.88
C LEU A 228 -13.66 -23.38 -36.51
N ARG A 229 -13.91 -24.10 -35.42
CA ARG A 229 -13.90 -23.57 -34.06
C ARG A 229 -12.59 -22.90 -33.65
N ASN A 230 -11.47 -23.31 -34.26
CA ASN A 230 -10.13 -22.82 -33.97
C ASN A 230 -9.68 -21.62 -34.79
N CYS A 231 -10.36 -21.24 -35.87
CA CYS A 231 -10.17 -20.06 -36.74
C CYS A 231 -8.76 -19.72 -37.29
N ALA A 232 -7.68 -20.17 -36.67
CA ALA A 232 -6.29 -19.75 -36.87
C ALA A 232 -5.46 -20.73 -37.73
N GLY A 233 -6.09 -21.80 -38.24
CA GLY A 233 -5.43 -22.82 -39.05
C GLY A 233 -6.20 -23.09 -40.33
N SER A 234 -5.72 -22.51 -41.43
CA SER A 234 -5.96 -22.87 -42.83
C SER A 234 -7.32 -23.50 -43.17
N CYS A 235 -8.28 -22.67 -43.57
CA CYS A 235 -9.47 -23.17 -44.27
C CYS A 235 -9.10 -23.50 -45.72
N HIS A 236 -9.55 -24.65 -46.22
CA HIS A 236 -9.43 -25.04 -47.63
C HIS A 236 -10.81 -25.01 -48.28
N GLU A 237 -10.90 -24.43 -49.47
CA GLU A 237 -12.00 -24.73 -50.38
C GLU A 237 -11.58 -25.95 -51.20
N TYR A 238 -12.51 -26.88 -51.39
CA TYR A 238 -12.32 -28.11 -52.15
C TYR A 238 -13.04 -28.03 -53.49
N THR A 239 -12.60 -28.83 -54.47
CA THR A 239 -13.26 -28.89 -55.78
C THR A 239 -14.64 -29.53 -55.69
N ASP A 240 -14.83 -30.51 -54.81
CA ASP A 240 -16.06 -31.28 -54.66
C ASP A 240 -16.25 -31.83 -53.23
N SER A 241 -17.27 -32.67 -53.05
CA SER A 241 -17.64 -33.27 -51.78
C SER A 241 -16.68 -34.36 -51.28
N THR A 242 -15.71 -34.80 -52.08
CA THR A 242 -14.73 -35.82 -51.66
C THR A 242 -13.68 -35.25 -50.70
N LEU A 243 -13.51 -33.92 -50.69
CA LEU A 243 -12.54 -33.20 -49.85
C LEU A 243 -11.08 -33.67 -50.04
N THR A 244 -10.77 -34.25 -51.20
CA THR A 244 -9.42 -34.76 -51.52
C THR A 244 -8.56 -33.73 -52.23
N THR A 245 -9.16 -32.87 -53.06
CA THR A 245 -8.46 -31.88 -53.89
C THR A 245 -8.80 -30.46 -53.44
N ILE A 246 -7.78 -29.73 -52.99
CA ILE A 246 -7.90 -28.33 -52.55
C ILE A 246 -7.94 -27.43 -53.78
N SER A 247 -9.00 -26.64 -53.91
CA SER A 247 -9.13 -25.60 -54.95
C SER A 247 -8.54 -24.27 -54.50
N LYS A 248 -8.59 -23.96 -53.20
CA LYS A 248 -8.04 -22.72 -52.65
C LYS A 248 -7.65 -22.86 -51.18
N THR A 249 -6.45 -22.39 -50.85
CA THR A 249 -5.98 -22.31 -49.45
C THR A 249 -6.17 -20.91 -48.87
N ARG A 250 -6.62 -20.82 -47.62
CA ARG A 250 -6.84 -19.55 -46.89
C ARG A 250 -6.19 -19.64 -45.51
N ASN A 251 -4.91 -19.31 -45.44
CA ASN A 251 -3.99 -19.58 -44.33
C ASN A 251 -3.49 -18.30 -43.60
N SER A 252 -4.09 -17.13 -43.86
CA SER A 252 -3.63 -15.85 -43.29
C SER A 252 -4.77 -14.95 -42.81
N LYS A 253 -5.90 -15.54 -42.40
CA LYS A 253 -7.03 -14.79 -41.84
C LYS A 253 -7.24 -15.22 -40.39
N HIS A 254 -7.71 -14.30 -39.54
CA HIS A 254 -8.10 -14.55 -38.14
C HIS A 254 -6.95 -14.88 -37.16
N ARG A 255 -5.78 -14.24 -37.28
CA ARG A 255 -4.76 -14.32 -36.23
C ARG A 255 -5.20 -13.48 -35.03
N SER A 256 -5.04 -14.02 -33.82
CA SER A 256 -5.40 -13.33 -32.56
C SER A 256 -4.67 -12.00 -32.36
N THR A 257 -3.51 -11.83 -32.98
CA THR A 257 -2.71 -10.60 -32.93
C THR A 257 -3.06 -9.58 -34.01
N ASP A 258 -3.84 -9.96 -35.03
CA ASP A 258 -4.23 -9.04 -36.09
C ASP A 258 -5.44 -8.21 -35.63
N GLY A 259 -5.53 -6.95 -36.05
CA GLY A 259 -6.63 -6.04 -35.67
C GLY A 259 -7.99 -6.37 -36.30
N GLY A 260 -8.10 -7.47 -37.06
CA GLY A 260 -9.30 -7.81 -37.84
C GLY A 260 -9.83 -9.21 -37.51
N PHE A 261 -11.00 -9.23 -36.87
CA PHE A 261 -11.85 -10.40 -36.69
C PHE A 261 -13.22 -10.19 -37.31
#